data_AF-A0A1F6TBH9-F1
#
_entry.id   AF-A0A1F6TBH9-F1
#
_cell.length_a   1.000
_cell.length_b   1.000
_cell.length_c   1.000
_cell.angle_alpha   90.00
_cell.angle_beta   90.00
_cell.angle_gamma   90.00
#
_symmetry.space_group_name_H-M   'P 1'
#
loop_
_entity.id
_entity.type
_entity.pdbx_description
1 polymer ?
#
loop_
_entity_poly.entity_id
_entity_poly.type
_entity_poly.pdbx_seq_one_letter_code
_entity_poly.pdbx_strand_id
1 'polypeptide(L)'
;MQIKTTVLAVSLALAMPAVVAAAETPTHAFTGNVGVFSNYLFRGVSQTSKEPALQGGFDYAHASGFYAGIWGSNISWLSDLALYTGSSLELDVYGGYKGSFGGDFGYDVGAIYYYYPGKKLPGVISANTAEIYGALSWKWLSAKLSYSTTDYFGYAKSDGSTYVDLSATYPIGETGVSVLGHVGFLKIEGSPGGVSNDKLFGYNDWKVGATYALPKDFTVGAYYSDTDAVKASYTVNSKNWAGGQVVAYLQKTF
;
A
#
# COMPACT_ATOMS: atom_id res chain seq x y z
N MET A 1 20.73 -30.10 16.16
CA MET A 1 19.72 -29.93 15.11
C MET A 1 19.31 -28.46 15.11
N GLN A 2 19.97 -27.62 14.31
CA GLN A 2 19.66 -26.19 14.21
C GLN A 2 18.52 -26.01 13.21
N ILE A 3 17.33 -25.65 13.71
CA ILE A 3 16.22 -25.24 12.87
C ILE A 3 16.55 -23.84 12.36
N LYS A 4 16.85 -23.72 11.07
CA LYS A 4 17.00 -22.43 10.39
C LYS A 4 15.59 -21.84 10.23
N THR A 5 15.18 -20.99 11.15
CA THR A 5 13.92 -20.25 11.06
C THR A 5 14.11 -19.08 10.09
N THR A 6 13.68 -19.27 8.84
CA THR A 6 13.61 -18.18 7.86
C THR A 6 12.50 -17.23 8.28
N VAL A 7 12.86 -16.05 8.81
CA VAL A 7 11.91 -15.00 9.20
C VAL A 7 11.42 -14.32 7.92
N LEU A 8 10.15 -14.55 7.55
CA LEU A 8 9.47 -13.80 6.50
C LEU A 8 9.04 -12.44 7.08
N ALA A 9 9.81 -11.39 6.81
CA ALA A 9 9.42 -10.02 7.09
C ALA A 9 8.39 -9.58 6.03
N VAL A 10 7.11 -9.82 6.29
CA VAL A 10 6.01 -9.33 5.44
C VAL A 10 5.84 -7.84 5.71
N SER A 11 6.47 -7.00 4.89
CA SER A 11 6.18 -5.57 4.83
C SER A 11 5.07 -5.35 3.78
N LEU A 12 3.98 -4.72 4.18
CA LEU A 12 2.77 -4.55 3.35
C LEU A 12 2.89 -3.48 2.25
N ALA A 13 4.12 -3.15 1.85
CA ALA A 13 4.41 -2.50 0.58
C ALA A 13 5.31 -3.47 -0.19
N LEU A 14 4.70 -4.19 -1.13
CA LEU A 14 5.31 -5.20 -2.00
C LEU A 14 5.76 -6.46 -1.26
N ALA A 15 4.80 -7.39 -1.09
CA ALA A 15 5.11 -8.77 -0.77
C ALA A 15 5.88 -9.42 -1.95
N MET A 16 7.19 -9.20 -2.02
CA MET A 16 8.08 -10.08 -2.75
C MET A 16 8.21 -11.39 -1.98
N PRO A 17 7.90 -12.55 -2.60
CA PRO A 17 8.23 -13.82 -1.96
C PRO A 17 9.77 -13.94 -1.92
N ALA A 18 10.32 -14.09 -0.73
CA ALA A 18 11.64 -14.68 -0.59
C ALA A 18 11.59 -16.06 -1.25
N VAL A 19 12.53 -16.37 -2.16
CA VAL A 19 12.71 -17.71 -2.71
C VAL A 19 13.09 -18.62 -1.55
N VAL A 20 12.11 -19.32 -0.98
CA VAL A 20 12.33 -20.40 -0.03
C VAL A 20 12.67 -21.64 -0.86
N ALA A 21 13.86 -22.18 -0.65
CA ALA A 21 14.26 -23.48 -1.17
C ALA A 21 13.23 -24.54 -0.78
N ALA A 22 12.95 -25.45 -1.72
CA ALA A 22 11.92 -26.50 -1.68
C ALA A 22 11.77 -27.22 -0.32
N ALA A 23 10.98 -26.63 0.57
CA ALA A 23 10.08 -27.36 1.43
C ALA A 23 8.75 -27.48 0.66
N GLU A 24 7.98 -28.55 0.87
CA GLU A 24 6.63 -28.67 0.32
C GLU A 24 5.84 -27.44 0.73
N THR A 25 5.69 -26.47 -0.17
CA THR A 25 4.84 -25.31 0.06
C THR A 25 3.45 -25.89 0.32
N PRO A 26 2.87 -25.70 1.52
CA PRO A 26 1.57 -26.28 1.81
C PRO A 26 0.59 -25.78 0.75
N THR A 27 -0.26 -26.69 0.26
CA THR A 27 -1.25 -26.39 -0.79
C THR A 27 -2.05 -25.13 -0.47
N HIS A 28 -2.27 -24.90 0.82
CA HIS A 28 -2.92 -23.73 1.39
C HIS A 28 -2.02 -23.08 2.44
N ALA A 29 -1.84 -21.78 2.37
CA ALA A 29 -1.17 -20.99 3.39
C ALA A 29 -2.08 -19.83 3.83
N PHE A 30 -2.10 -19.57 5.13
CA PHE A 30 -2.77 -18.41 5.71
C PHE A 30 -1.74 -17.60 6.47
N THR A 31 -1.75 -16.29 6.28
CA THR A 31 -0.89 -15.36 7.00
C THR A 31 -1.71 -14.18 7.49
N GLY A 32 -1.35 -13.64 8.66
CA GLY A 32 -1.94 -12.45 9.22
C GLY A 32 -0.88 -11.45 9.67
N ASN A 33 -1.28 -10.19 9.76
CA ASN A 33 -0.43 -9.15 10.33
C ASN A 33 -1.24 -8.09 11.06
N VAL A 34 -0.59 -7.44 12.02
CA VAL A 34 -1.12 -6.26 12.71
C VAL A 34 0.04 -5.34 13.07
N GLY A 35 -0.15 -4.03 12.91
CA GLY A 35 0.85 -3.04 13.22
C GLY A 35 0.28 -1.70 13.63
N VAL A 36 1.05 -0.99 14.44
CA VAL A 36 0.80 0.40 14.83
C VAL A 36 1.81 1.30 14.14
N PHE A 37 1.31 2.36 13.54
CA PHE A 37 2.06 3.33 12.75
C PHE A 37 1.83 4.71 13.34
N SER A 38 2.82 5.58 13.32
CA SER A 38 2.63 6.98 13.72
C SER A 38 1.75 7.75 12.74
N ASN A 39 1.54 7.21 11.52
CA ASN A 39 0.72 7.77 10.46
C ASN A 39 0.44 6.71 9.38
N TYR A 40 -0.76 6.71 8.78
CA TYR A 40 -1.03 5.93 7.57
C TYR A 40 -0.79 6.80 6.33
N LEU A 41 0.21 6.45 5.50
CA LEU A 41 0.42 7.03 4.18
C LEU A 41 -0.01 6.06 3.07
N PHE A 42 -0.86 6.54 2.17
CA PHE A 42 -1.17 5.89 0.90
C PHE A 42 -0.58 6.73 -0.23
N ARG A 43 0.35 6.15 -1.00
CA ARG A 43 1.08 6.84 -2.09
C ARG A 43 1.64 8.21 -1.65
N GLY A 44 2.27 8.25 -0.48
CA GLY A 44 2.85 9.47 0.09
C GLY A 44 1.86 10.43 0.79
N VAL A 45 0.55 10.25 0.63
CA VAL A 45 -0.48 11.13 1.23
C VAL A 45 -1.05 10.52 2.51
N SER A 46 -1.11 11.33 3.58
CA SER A 46 -1.67 10.90 4.86
C SER A 46 -3.18 10.65 4.80
N GLN A 47 -3.60 9.49 5.28
CA GLN A 47 -4.99 9.05 5.39
C GLN A 47 -5.58 9.30 6.78
N THR A 48 -4.73 9.56 7.77
CA THR A 48 -5.07 9.78 9.18
C THR A 48 -4.69 11.17 9.68
N SER A 49 -4.58 12.17 8.79
CA SER A 49 -4.26 13.55 9.20
C SER A 49 -2.95 13.72 9.99
N LYS A 50 -1.96 12.87 9.68
CA LYS A 50 -0.67 12.73 10.39
C LYS A 50 -0.79 12.20 11.83
N GLU A 51 -1.88 11.52 12.15
CA GLU A 51 -2.12 10.89 13.44
C GLU A 51 -1.93 9.36 13.36
N PRO A 52 -1.75 8.66 14.51
CA PRO A 52 -1.49 7.23 14.52
C PRO A 52 -2.54 6.37 13.82
N ALA A 53 -2.09 5.24 13.29
CA ALA A 53 -2.92 4.26 12.60
C ALA A 53 -2.67 2.84 13.13
N LEU A 54 -3.75 2.08 13.33
CA LEU A 54 -3.74 0.63 13.45
C LEU A 54 -4.04 0.04 12.08
N GLN A 55 -3.19 -0.86 11.64
CA GLN A 55 -3.26 -1.52 10.33
C GLN A 55 -3.16 -3.01 10.52
N GLY A 56 -3.82 -3.79 9.66
CA GLY A 56 -3.68 -5.23 9.68
C GLY A 56 -4.42 -5.91 8.55
N GLY A 57 -4.11 -7.18 8.33
CA GLY A 57 -4.71 -7.95 7.27
C GLY A 57 -4.58 -9.45 7.45
N PHE A 58 -5.30 -10.17 6.61
CA PHE A 58 -5.27 -11.62 6.50
C PHE A 58 -5.20 -12.01 5.03
N ASP A 59 -4.31 -12.94 4.72
CA ASP A 59 -4.06 -13.44 3.38
C ASP A 59 -4.23 -14.96 3.34
N TYR A 60 -4.78 -15.41 2.22
CA TYR A 60 -4.80 -16.80 1.80
C TYR A 60 -3.98 -16.94 0.51
N ALA A 61 -3.10 -17.94 0.45
CA ALA A 61 -2.37 -18.31 -0.76
C ALA A 61 -2.53 -19.79 -1.06
N HIS A 62 -2.69 -20.11 -2.34
CA HIS A 62 -2.75 -21.47 -2.86
C HIS A 62 -1.46 -21.80 -3.63
N ALA A 63 -1.01 -23.06 -3.58
CA ALA A 63 0.19 -23.50 -4.29
C ALA A 63 0.14 -23.32 -5.82
N SER A 64 -1.04 -23.16 -6.41
CA SER A 64 -1.18 -22.83 -7.83
C SER A 64 -0.76 -21.40 -8.19
N GLY A 65 -0.64 -20.50 -7.21
CA GLY A 65 -0.38 -19.07 -7.41
C GLY A 65 -1.58 -18.16 -7.12
N PHE A 66 -2.78 -18.71 -6.98
CA PHE A 66 -3.96 -17.91 -6.60
C PHE A 66 -3.85 -17.44 -5.15
N TYR A 67 -4.27 -16.22 -4.89
CA TYR A 67 -4.38 -15.68 -3.55
C TYR A 67 -5.58 -14.75 -3.41
N ALA A 68 -6.01 -14.55 -2.18
CA ALA A 68 -7.01 -13.56 -1.80
C ALA A 68 -6.65 -13.01 -0.41
N GLY A 69 -7.03 -11.78 -0.13
CA GLY A 69 -6.78 -11.18 1.17
C GLY A 69 -7.71 -10.03 1.49
N ILE A 70 -7.67 -9.66 2.75
CA ILE A 70 -8.33 -8.48 3.29
C ILE A 70 -7.31 -7.67 4.07
N TRP A 71 -7.42 -6.35 3.97
CA TRP A 71 -6.63 -5.43 4.77
C TRP A 71 -7.52 -4.31 5.30
N GLY A 72 -7.17 -3.71 6.43
CA GLY A 72 -7.85 -2.50 6.86
C GLY A 72 -7.03 -1.62 7.79
N SER A 73 -7.48 -0.37 7.87
CA SER A 73 -6.93 0.62 8.80
C SER A 73 -7.94 1.70 9.16
N ASN A 74 -7.73 2.34 10.31
CA ASN A 74 -8.42 3.58 10.58
C ASN A 74 -7.98 4.68 9.61
N ILE A 75 -8.95 5.50 9.19
CA ILE A 75 -8.75 6.68 8.36
C ILE A 75 -9.53 7.85 8.96
N SER A 76 -9.14 9.08 8.63
CA SER A 76 -9.88 10.29 9.01
C SER A 76 -10.14 11.22 7.84
N TRP A 77 -9.46 11.04 6.70
CA TRP A 77 -9.52 11.98 5.58
C TRP A 77 -10.93 12.25 5.05
N LEU A 78 -11.81 11.24 5.06
CA LEU A 78 -13.21 11.39 4.64
C LEU A 78 -14.06 12.24 5.59
N SER A 79 -13.85 12.09 6.90
CA SER A 79 -14.51 12.95 7.88
C SER A 79 -13.89 14.34 7.93
N ASP A 80 -12.57 14.44 7.77
CA ASP A 80 -11.82 15.69 7.82
C ASP A 80 -12.16 16.61 6.64
N LEU A 81 -12.46 16.03 5.46
CA LEU A 81 -12.98 16.72 4.28
C LEU A 81 -14.51 16.90 4.29
N ALA A 82 -15.20 16.45 5.35
CA ALA A 82 -16.65 16.44 5.44
C ALA A 82 -17.34 15.79 4.22
N LEU A 83 -16.79 14.68 3.73
CA LEU A 83 -17.32 13.94 2.57
C LEU A 83 -18.30 12.83 3.00
N TYR A 84 -18.02 12.22 4.15
CA TYR A 84 -18.79 11.10 4.70
C TYR A 84 -19.11 11.33 6.19
N THR A 85 -20.22 10.77 6.65
CA THR A 85 -20.54 10.63 8.08
C THR A 85 -20.32 9.19 8.53
N GLY A 86 -19.66 9.01 9.69
CA GLY A 86 -19.40 7.69 10.26
C GLY A 86 -18.42 6.84 9.45
N SER A 87 -17.51 7.47 8.70
CA SER A 87 -16.44 6.79 7.98
C SER A 87 -15.12 7.00 8.71
N SER A 88 -14.58 5.93 9.27
CA SER A 88 -13.32 5.92 10.03
C SER A 88 -12.49 4.67 9.75
N LEU A 89 -12.87 3.89 8.73
CA LEU A 89 -12.26 2.62 8.36
C LEU A 89 -12.08 2.61 6.84
N GLU A 90 -10.93 2.14 6.42
CA GLU A 90 -10.67 1.61 5.08
C GLU A 90 -10.62 0.09 5.21
N LEU A 91 -11.36 -0.61 4.34
CA LEU A 91 -11.34 -2.06 4.22
C LEU A 91 -11.07 -2.41 2.76
N ASP A 92 -9.96 -3.08 2.54
CA ASP A 92 -9.55 -3.51 1.22
C ASP A 92 -9.83 -5.00 1.08
N VAL A 93 -10.36 -5.38 -0.08
CA VAL A 93 -10.50 -6.79 -0.48
C VAL A 93 -9.78 -6.96 -1.79
N TYR A 94 -8.89 -7.93 -1.85
CA TYR A 94 -8.07 -8.17 -3.03
C TYR A 94 -7.88 -9.64 -3.31
N GLY A 95 -7.46 -9.91 -4.54
CA GLY A 95 -7.05 -11.23 -4.96
C GLY A 95 -6.37 -11.17 -6.32
N GLY A 96 -5.69 -12.25 -6.65
CA GLY A 96 -4.91 -12.29 -7.87
C GLY A 96 -4.20 -13.62 -8.07
N TYR A 97 -3.25 -13.57 -8.97
CA TYR A 97 -2.41 -14.69 -9.33
C TYR A 97 -0.96 -14.23 -9.40
N LYS A 98 -0.10 -14.88 -8.61
CA LYS A 98 1.34 -14.62 -8.59
C LYS A 98 2.13 -15.87 -8.93
N GLY A 99 3.26 -15.67 -9.61
CA GLY A 99 4.14 -16.75 -10.04
C GLY A 99 5.56 -16.26 -10.29
N SER A 100 6.36 -17.14 -10.88
CA SER A 100 7.73 -16.85 -11.29
C SER A 100 7.95 -17.29 -12.73
N PHE A 101 8.72 -16.52 -13.49
CA PHE A 101 9.21 -16.92 -14.82
C PHE A 101 10.42 -17.86 -14.74
N GLY A 102 10.86 -18.23 -13.53
CA GLY A 102 12.12 -18.90 -13.26
C GLY A 102 13.22 -17.92 -12.80
N GLY A 103 14.18 -18.44 -12.05
CA GLY A 103 15.23 -17.61 -11.43
C GLY A 103 14.66 -16.63 -10.40
N ASP A 104 15.18 -15.40 -10.41
CA ASP A 104 14.78 -14.35 -9.46
C ASP A 104 13.58 -13.50 -9.94
N PHE A 105 13.01 -13.80 -11.12
CA PHE A 105 11.93 -13.01 -11.69
C PHE A 105 10.56 -13.52 -11.24
N GLY A 106 9.75 -12.61 -10.71
CA GLY A 106 8.35 -12.83 -10.31
C GLY A 106 7.37 -11.95 -11.07
N TYR A 107 6.11 -12.37 -11.07
CA TYR A 107 4.98 -11.58 -11.55
C TYR A 107 3.78 -11.70 -10.63
N ASP A 108 2.92 -10.69 -10.66
CA ASP A 108 1.64 -10.65 -9.97
C ASP A 108 0.62 -9.91 -10.86
N VAL A 109 -0.56 -10.49 -11.03
CA VAL A 109 -1.68 -9.83 -11.68
C VAL A 109 -2.88 -9.98 -10.75
N GLY A 110 -3.50 -8.87 -10.40
CA GLY A 110 -4.54 -8.87 -9.39
C GLY A 110 -5.53 -7.73 -9.53
N ALA A 111 -6.50 -7.75 -8.64
CA ALA A 111 -7.47 -6.69 -8.45
C ALA A 111 -7.63 -6.40 -6.95
N ILE A 112 -8.00 -5.16 -6.65
CA ILE A 112 -8.26 -4.68 -5.30
C ILE A 112 -9.48 -3.77 -5.33
N TYR A 113 -10.31 -3.88 -4.30
CA TYR A 113 -11.42 -2.98 -4.04
C TYR A 113 -11.21 -2.29 -2.70
N TYR A 114 -11.03 -0.98 -2.74
CA TYR A 114 -10.95 -0.10 -1.59
C TYR A 114 -12.37 0.27 -1.15
N TYR A 115 -12.77 -0.19 0.03
CA TYR A 115 -14.10 0.07 0.59
C TYR A 115 -14.00 0.98 1.80
N TYR A 116 -14.79 2.05 1.79
CA TYR A 116 -14.92 2.99 2.90
C TYR A 116 -16.32 2.91 3.50
N PRO A 117 -16.53 2.11 4.56
CA PRO A 117 -17.78 2.09 5.30
C PRO A 117 -18.17 3.48 5.80
N GLY A 118 -19.48 3.74 5.87
CA GLY A 118 -20.04 5.01 6.29
C GLY A 118 -21.09 5.52 5.30
N LYS A 119 -21.63 6.71 5.55
CA LYS A 119 -22.64 7.32 4.69
C LYS A 119 -22.05 8.54 3.98
N LYS A 120 -21.94 8.43 2.66
CA LYS A 120 -21.55 9.54 1.77
C LYS A 120 -22.57 10.68 1.84
N LEU A 121 -22.11 11.93 1.88
CA LEU A 121 -22.99 13.10 1.82
C LEU A 121 -23.59 13.29 0.41
N PRO A 122 -24.76 13.97 0.30
CA PRO A 122 -25.36 14.27 -1.00
C PRO A 122 -24.39 15.02 -1.93
N GLY A 123 -24.33 14.61 -3.20
CA GLY A 123 -23.50 15.26 -4.23
C GLY A 123 -22.02 14.86 -4.24
N VAL A 124 -21.54 14.13 -3.23
CA VAL A 124 -20.17 13.62 -3.17
C VAL A 124 -20.00 12.42 -4.10
N ILE A 125 -18.84 12.28 -4.75
CA ILE A 125 -18.47 11.09 -5.53
C ILE A 125 -17.97 10.00 -4.57
N SER A 126 -18.25 8.73 -4.89
CA SER A 126 -17.82 7.63 -4.02
C SER A 126 -16.30 7.61 -3.87
N ALA A 127 -15.82 7.48 -2.64
CA ALA A 127 -14.42 7.21 -2.32
C ALA A 127 -14.03 5.76 -2.58
N ASN A 128 -15.00 4.84 -2.64
CA ASN A 128 -14.71 3.44 -2.95
C ASN A 128 -14.16 3.33 -4.38
N THR A 129 -13.07 2.59 -4.53
CA THR A 129 -12.36 2.47 -5.81
C THR A 129 -12.00 1.02 -6.09
N ALA A 130 -12.20 0.59 -7.32
CA ALA A 130 -11.65 -0.67 -7.83
C ALA A 130 -10.41 -0.38 -8.67
N GLU A 131 -9.34 -1.14 -8.43
CA GLU A 131 -8.15 -1.15 -9.29
C GLU A 131 -7.85 -2.57 -9.76
N ILE A 132 -7.35 -2.67 -10.99
CA ILE A 132 -6.60 -3.84 -11.45
C ILE A 132 -5.13 -3.48 -11.51
N TYR A 133 -4.24 -4.46 -11.38
CA TYR A 133 -2.82 -4.22 -11.45
C TYR A 133 -2.03 -5.37 -12.04
N GLY A 134 -0.85 -5.02 -12.55
CA GLY A 134 0.22 -5.95 -12.88
C GLY A 134 1.51 -5.51 -12.18
N ALA A 135 2.28 -6.46 -11.68
CA ALA A 135 3.57 -6.21 -11.09
C ALA A 135 4.61 -7.22 -11.57
N LEU A 136 5.86 -6.75 -11.61
CA LEU A 136 7.05 -7.53 -11.86
C LEU A 136 7.99 -7.36 -10.67
N SER A 137 8.76 -8.40 -10.40
CA SER A 137 9.72 -8.37 -9.31
C SER A 137 11.00 -9.09 -9.67
N TRP A 138 12.13 -8.59 -9.18
CA TRP A 138 13.45 -9.18 -9.39
C TRP A 138 14.32 -8.94 -8.16
N LYS A 139 14.67 -10.02 -7.46
CA LYS A 139 15.47 -9.97 -6.21
C LYS A 139 14.87 -9.03 -5.15
N TRP A 140 15.44 -7.85 -4.99
CA TRP A 140 15.01 -6.81 -4.04
C TRP A 140 14.31 -5.65 -4.75
N LEU A 141 14.08 -5.73 -6.06
CA LEU A 141 13.42 -4.72 -6.87
C LEU A 141 12.02 -5.15 -7.28
N SER A 142 11.13 -4.18 -7.41
CA SER A 142 9.79 -4.40 -7.95
C SER A 142 9.27 -3.20 -8.72
N ALA A 143 8.40 -3.48 -9.68
CA ALA A 143 7.64 -2.49 -10.43
C ALA A 143 6.17 -2.90 -10.45
N LYS A 144 5.25 -1.97 -10.18
CA LYS A 144 3.80 -2.22 -10.23
C LYS A 144 3.10 -1.11 -10.99
N LEU A 145 2.13 -1.48 -11.82
CA LEU A 145 1.18 -0.57 -12.44
C LEU A 145 -0.23 -0.90 -11.92
N SER A 146 -0.85 0.08 -11.26
CA SER A 146 -2.26 0.08 -10.89
C SER A 146 -3.07 0.89 -11.89
N TYR A 147 -4.26 0.41 -12.24
CA TYR A 147 -5.24 1.09 -13.10
C TYR A 147 -6.61 1.08 -12.43
N SER A 148 -7.19 2.25 -12.20
CA SER A 148 -8.52 2.39 -11.59
C SER A 148 -9.62 2.09 -12.61
N THR A 149 -10.47 1.11 -12.32
CA THR A 149 -11.61 0.74 -13.18
C THR A 149 -12.89 1.48 -12.79
N THR A 150 -12.84 2.28 -11.73
CA THR A 150 -13.88 3.20 -11.28
C THR A 150 -13.26 4.58 -11.04
N ASP A 151 -14.09 5.58 -10.72
CA ASP A 151 -13.61 6.86 -10.20
C ASP A 151 -12.60 6.63 -9.04
N TYR A 152 -11.47 7.33 -9.13
CA TYR A 152 -10.35 7.30 -8.20
C TYR A 152 -10.69 8.12 -6.95
N PHE A 153 -10.85 7.45 -5.81
CA PHE A 153 -11.00 8.02 -4.46
C PHE A 153 -11.80 9.33 -4.34
N GLY A 154 -12.98 9.39 -4.99
CA GLY A 154 -13.88 10.55 -4.90
C GLY A 154 -13.61 11.68 -5.91
N TYR A 155 -12.64 11.53 -6.82
CA TYR A 155 -12.47 12.45 -7.94
C TYR A 155 -13.45 12.11 -9.08
N ALA A 156 -14.23 13.08 -9.52
CA ALA A 156 -15.22 12.85 -10.57
C ALA A 156 -14.57 12.56 -11.93
N LYS A 157 -15.14 11.59 -12.67
CA LYS A 157 -14.74 11.23 -14.06
C LYS A 157 -13.26 10.83 -14.14
N SER A 158 -12.81 10.05 -13.18
CA SER A 158 -11.39 9.71 -13.00
C SER A 158 -11.13 8.21 -13.10
N ASP A 159 -12.09 7.44 -13.62
CA ASP A 159 -11.78 6.09 -14.10
C ASP A 159 -10.66 6.15 -15.16
N GLY A 160 -9.81 5.13 -15.14
CA GLY A 160 -8.59 5.09 -15.93
C GLY A 160 -7.38 5.78 -15.32
N SER A 161 -7.50 6.36 -14.13
CA SER A 161 -6.34 6.83 -13.35
C SER A 161 -5.33 5.72 -13.14
N THR A 162 -4.04 6.08 -13.13
CA THR A 162 -2.95 5.11 -13.03
C THR A 162 -1.95 5.50 -11.95
N TYR A 163 -1.36 4.48 -11.33
CA TYR A 163 -0.21 4.67 -10.46
C TYR A 163 0.89 3.67 -10.79
N VAL A 164 2.10 4.18 -11.05
CA VAL A 164 3.30 3.37 -11.24
C VAL A 164 4.14 3.43 -9.97
N ASP A 165 4.53 2.27 -9.47
CA ASP A 165 5.40 2.11 -8.30
C ASP A 165 6.71 1.43 -8.72
N LEU A 166 7.85 2.01 -8.36
CA LEU A 166 9.16 1.39 -8.48
C LEU A 166 9.84 1.38 -7.11
N SER A 167 10.20 0.20 -6.64
CA SER A 167 10.61 0.01 -5.25
C SER A 167 11.80 -0.93 -5.10
N ALA A 168 12.53 -0.74 -4.02
CA ALA A 168 13.68 -1.53 -3.63
C ALA A 168 13.68 -1.80 -2.12
N THR A 169 13.84 -3.06 -1.71
CA THR A 169 14.03 -3.47 -0.30
C THR A 169 15.30 -4.30 -0.19
N TYR A 170 16.42 -3.62 0.07
CA TYR A 170 17.74 -4.23 0.06
C TYR A 170 18.15 -4.69 1.47
N PRO A 171 18.36 -6.01 1.71
CA PRO A 171 18.82 -6.51 2.98
C PRO A 171 20.31 -6.16 3.21
N ILE A 172 20.65 -5.69 4.40
CA ILE A 172 22.02 -5.34 4.79
C ILE A 172 22.69 -6.55 5.43
N GLY A 173 23.29 -7.40 4.59
CA GLY A 173 23.98 -8.62 5.03
C GLY A 173 23.11 -9.48 5.96
N GLU A 174 23.70 -9.98 7.03
CA GLU A 174 23.00 -10.78 8.07
C GLU A 174 22.56 -9.93 9.29
N THR A 175 22.53 -8.60 9.15
CA THR A 175 22.27 -7.72 10.30
C THR A 175 20.82 -7.76 10.79
N GLY A 176 19.89 -8.25 9.97
CA GLY A 176 18.44 -8.14 10.22
C GLY A 176 17.85 -6.79 9.81
N VAL A 177 18.68 -5.85 9.32
CA VAL A 177 18.25 -4.56 8.78
C VAL A 177 18.05 -4.67 7.26
N SER A 178 16.98 -4.05 6.76
CA SER A 178 16.79 -3.78 5.33
C SER A 178 16.60 -2.29 5.10
N VAL A 179 17.20 -1.76 4.05
CA VAL A 179 16.95 -0.39 3.57
C VAL A 179 15.88 -0.44 2.50
N LEU A 180 14.91 0.45 2.59
CA LEU A 180 13.79 0.56 1.67
C LEU A 180 13.85 1.89 0.90
N GLY A 181 13.55 1.82 -0.39
CA GLY A 181 13.47 2.96 -1.29
C GLY A 181 12.31 2.76 -2.27
N HIS A 182 11.66 3.87 -2.64
CA HIS A 182 10.49 3.86 -3.51
C HIS A 182 10.43 5.17 -4.28
N VAL A 183 9.95 5.10 -5.53
CA VAL A 183 9.41 6.25 -6.28
C VAL A 183 8.08 5.85 -6.93
N GLY A 184 7.12 6.76 -6.88
CA GLY A 184 5.76 6.58 -7.38
C GLY A 184 5.34 7.71 -8.31
N PHE A 185 4.49 7.39 -9.28
CA PHE A 185 3.98 8.33 -10.28
C PHE A 185 2.46 8.16 -10.37
N LEU A 186 1.71 9.12 -9.83
CA LEU A 186 0.25 9.14 -9.86
C LEU A 186 -0.24 10.05 -10.98
N LYS A 187 -1.06 9.49 -11.86
CA LYS A 187 -1.83 10.23 -12.86
C LYS A 187 -3.32 10.09 -12.59
N ILE A 188 -4.02 11.21 -12.51
CA ILE A 188 -5.48 11.22 -12.26
C ILE A 188 -6.23 11.67 -13.50
N GLU A 189 -6.95 10.74 -14.13
CA GLU A 189 -7.70 11.02 -15.35
C GLU A 189 -8.90 11.94 -15.09
N GLY A 190 -9.39 12.54 -16.18
CA GLY A 190 -10.60 13.35 -16.15
C GLY A 190 -10.36 14.85 -16.18
N SER A 191 -11.38 15.56 -16.66
CA SER A 191 -11.43 17.03 -16.64
C SER A 191 -12.84 17.53 -16.35
N PRO A 192 -13.40 17.26 -15.16
CA PRO A 192 -14.73 17.72 -14.79
C PRO A 192 -14.81 19.25 -14.88
N GLY A 193 -15.81 19.77 -15.60
CA GLY A 193 -15.97 21.22 -15.80
C GLY A 193 -14.83 21.89 -16.58
N GLY A 194 -14.02 21.12 -17.32
CA GLY A 194 -12.87 21.65 -18.08
C GLY A 194 -11.59 21.83 -17.25
N VAL A 195 -11.60 21.44 -15.98
CA VAL A 195 -10.42 21.51 -15.10
C VAL A 195 -9.83 20.11 -14.96
N SER A 196 -8.55 19.95 -15.33
CA SER A 196 -7.86 18.66 -15.27
C SER A 196 -7.63 18.20 -13.83
N ASN A 197 -8.08 16.98 -13.51
CA ASN A 197 -7.81 16.36 -12.21
C ASN A 197 -6.30 16.20 -12.00
N ASP A 198 -5.58 15.67 -12.99
CA ASP A 198 -4.14 15.47 -12.95
C ASP A 198 -3.35 16.74 -12.59
N LYS A 199 -3.69 17.89 -13.19
CA LYS A 199 -3.01 19.16 -12.89
C LYS A 199 -3.23 19.64 -11.45
N LEU A 200 -4.31 19.22 -10.80
CA LEU A 200 -4.66 19.63 -9.44
C LEU A 200 -4.22 18.61 -8.39
N PHE A 201 -4.26 17.32 -8.73
CA PHE A 201 -4.22 16.20 -7.79
C PHE A 201 -3.30 15.05 -8.25
N GLY A 202 -2.77 15.09 -9.48
CA GLY A 202 -1.67 14.22 -9.88
C GLY A 202 -0.37 14.65 -9.19
N TYR A 203 0.51 13.69 -8.91
CA TYR A 203 1.81 13.94 -8.27
C TYR A 203 2.74 12.73 -8.37
N ASN A 204 4.00 12.94 -8.04
CA ASN A 204 4.99 11.91 -7.79
C ASN A 204 5.33 11.89 -6.30
N ASP A 205 5.62 10.70 -5.79
CA ASP A 205 6.03 10.51 -4.41
C ASP A 205 7.31 9.69 -4.30
N TRP A 206 8.03 9.86 -3.21
CA TRP A 206 9.20 9.08 -2.91
C TRP A 206 9.29 8.75 -1.43
N LYS A 207 10.03 7.68 -1.13
CA LYS A 207 10.26 7.22 0.24
C LYS A 207 11.64 6.62 0.38
N VAL A 208 12.25 6.85 1.54
CA VAL A 208 13.46 6.16 1.98
C VAL A 208 13.34 5.81 3.45
N GLY A 209 13.81 4.63 3.84
CA GLY A 209 13.75 4.21 5.23
C GLY A 209 14.55 2.96 5.52
N ALA A 210 14.34 2.44 6.72
CA ALA A 210 14.90 1.17 7.15
C ALA A 210 13.90 0.40 8.00
N THR A 211 14.03 -0.91 7.97
CA THR A 211 13.28 -1.82 8.81
C THR A 211 14.22 -2.83 9.45
N TYR A 212 13.87 -3.30 10.64
CA TYR A 212 14.63 -4.26 11.41
C TYR A 212 13.72 -5.40 11.87
N ALA A 213 14.10 -6.62 11.51
CA ALA A 213 13.44 -7.84 11.96
C ALA A 213 13.80 -8.12 13.42
N LEU A 214 12.77 -8.20 14.27
CA LEU A 214 12.89 -8.53 15.68
C LEU A 214 12.51 -10.01 15.92
N PRO A 215 12.96 -10.61 17.04
CA PRO A 215 12.52 -11.95 17.42
C PRO A 215 10.99 -12.07 17.51
N LYS A 216 10.49 -13.29 17.35
CA LYS A 216 9.04 -13.61 17.38
C LYS A 216 8.26 -12.86 16.31
N ASP A 217 8.83 -12.71 15.12
CA ASP A 217 8.22 -12.12 13.91
C ASP A 217 7.66 -10.70 14.12
N PHE A 218 8.27 -9.96 15.05
CA PHE A 218 8.07 -8.53 15.14
C PHE A 218 8.96 -7.82 14.12
N THR A 219 8.54 -6.65 13.69
CA THR A 219 9.32 -5.79 12.80
C THR A 219 9.14 -4.35 13.25
N VAL A 220 10.23 -3.64 13.42
CA VAL A 220 10.24 -2.20 13.68
C VAL A 220 10.80 -1.50 12.45
N GLY A 221 10.34 -0.28 12.17
CA GLY A 221 10.88 0.49 11.08
C GLY A 221 10.55 1.95 11.16
N ALA A 222 11.28 2.72 10.35
CA ALA A 222 10.98 4.11 10.12
C ALA A 222 11.33 4.50 8.69
N TYR A 223 10.58 5.45 8.13
CA TYR A 223 10.83 5.99 6.81
C TYR A 223 10.45 7.47 6.74
N TYR A 224 11.12 8.19 5.86
CA TYR A 224 10.72 9.52 5.41
C TYR A 224 10.04 9.40 4.05
N SER A 225 8.95 10.15 3.85
CA SER A 225 8.22 10.21 2.59
C SER A 225 7.84 11.64 2.26
N ASP A 226 7.86 11.99 0.97
CA ASP A 226 7.45 13.29 0.47
C ASP A 226 6.84 13.16 -0.93
N THR A 227 6.16 14.22 -1.38
CA THR A 227 5.55 14.30 -2.71
C THR A 227 5.85 15.65 -3.37
N ASP A 228 5.71 15.73 -4.69
CA ASP A 228 5.67 17.00 -5.42
C ASP A 228 4.23 17.55 -5.59
N ALA A 229 3.27 17.01 -4.83
CA ALA A 229 1.86 17.35 -4.96
C ALA A 229 1.59 18.83 -4.70
N VAL A 230 0.59 19.38 -5.41
CA VAL A 230 0.18 20.78 -5.25
C VAL A 230 -0.29 21.02 -3.82
N LYS A 231 0.55 21.67 -3.01
CA LYS A 231 0.33 21.88 -1.57
C LYS A 231 -1.08 22.38 -1.23
N ALA A 232 -1.63 23.30 -2.02
CA ALA A 232 -2.96 23.85 -1.79
C ALA A 232 -4.08 22.79 -1.90
N SER A 233 -3.92 21.80 -2.79
CA SER A 233 -4.87 20.70 -2.98
C SER A 233 -4.86 19.69 -1.83
N TYR A 234 -3.76 19.61 -1.07
CA TYR A 234 -3.55 18.61 0.00
C TYR A 234 -3.42 19.23 1.40
N THR A 235 -3.74 20.51 1.55
CA THR A 235 -3.76 21.17 2.85
C THR A 235 -5.18 21.21 3.40
N VAL A 236 -5.42 20.41 4.43
CA VAL A 236 -6.72 20.31 5.12
C VAL A 236 -6.51 20.66 6.59
N ASN A 237 -7.38 21.51 7.15
CA ASN A 237 -7.25 21.97 8.54
C ASN A 237 -5.85 22.49 8.89
N SER A 238 -5.23 23.24 7.96
CA SER A 238 -3.85 23.76 8.05
C SER A 238 -2.72 22.70 8.10
N LYS A 239 -3.03 21.42 7.89
CA LYS A 239 -2.05 20.34 7.78
C LYS A 239 -1.87 19.96 6.30
N ASN A 240 -0.63 20.03 5.79
CA ASN A 240 -0.32 19.49 4.46
C ASN A 240 -0.14 17.97 4.54
N TRP A 241 -1.15 17.20 4.12
CA TRP A 241 -1.15 15.73 4.19
C TRP A 241 -0.16 15.06 3.24
N ALA A 242 0.19 15.72 2.13
CA ALA A 242 1.13 15.23 1.12
C ALA A 242 2.57 15.72 1.31
N GLY A 243 2.81 16.58 2.31
CA GLY A 243 4.15 17.11 2.56
C GLY A 243 5.00 16.20 3.44
N GLY A 244 6.32 16.28 3.24
CA GLY A 244 7.40 15.65 3.97
C GLY A 244 7.09 15.23 5.40
N GLN A 245 7.27 13.95 5.70
CA GLN A 245 6.97 13.38 7.01
C GLN A 245 7.73 12.09 7.28
N VAL A 246 8.05 11.88 8.56
CA VAL A 246 8.60 10.63 9.07
C VAL A 246 7.48 9.77 9.63
N VAL A 247 7.49 8.49 9.30
CA VAL A 247 6.63 7.48 9.91
C VAL A 247 7.49 6.46 10.61
N ALA A 248 7.14 6.14 11.85
CA ALA A 248 7.69 5.01 12.60
C ALA A 248 6.59 3.98 12.86
N TYR A 249 6.96 2.70 12.92
CA TYR A 249 5.99 1.63 13.13
C TYR A 249 6.57 0.41 13.85
N LEU A 250 5.65 -0.36 14.44
CA LEU A 250 5.88 -1.70 14.97
C LEU A 250 4.80 -2.61 14.42
N GLN A 251 5.20 -3.75 13.84
CA GLN A 251 4.31 -4.73 13.25
C GLN A 251 4.63 -6.13 13.76
N LYS A 252 3.61 -7.00 13.81
CA LYS A 252 3.71 -8.43 14.07
C LYS A 252 3.07 -9.19 12.91
N THR A 253 3.73 -10.25 12.46
CA THR A 253 3.23 -11.20 11.45
C THR A 253 3.00 -12.56 12.11
N PHE A 254 2.00 -13.33 11.68
CA PHE A 254 1.69 -14.66 12.20
C PHE A 254 1.00 -15.56 11.16
#